data_AF-A0A529Q2P5-F1
#
_entry.id   AF-A0A529Q2P5-F1
#
_cell.length_a   1.000
_cell.length_b   1.000
_cell.length_c   1.000
_cell.angle_alpha   90.00
_cell.angle_beta   90.00
_cell.angle_gamma   90.00
#
_symmetry.space_group_name_H-M   'P 1'
#
loop_
_entity.id
_entity.type
_entity.pdbx_description
1 polymer ?
#
loop_
_entity_poly.entity_id
_entity_poly.type
_entity_poly.pdbx_seq_one_letter_code
_entity_poly.pdbx_strand_id
1 'polypeptide(L)'
;SAVRGVGGLMTMPEEPAKRGMPSTWLGYIYTKDVDASTQALKDAGGAVHRAPDDIPGVGRFAVVADPQGAAFMFLQPNQPEQAPVPATTPGHVGWHELYTSDWKAAFDFYSSQFGWTSAGESDMGEMGIYKTFGAGPE
;
A
#
# COMPACT_ATOMS: atom_id res chain seq x y z
N SER A 1 -29.00 6.37 0.25
CA SER A 1 -27.62 6.90 0.36
C SER A 1 -26.77 5.79 0.92
N ALA A 2 -25.96 5.11 0.11
CA ALA A 2 -25.03 4.10 0.60
C ALA A 2 -23.73 4.82 0.95
N VAL A 3 -23.32 4.75 2.22
CA VAL A 3 -22.03 5.30 2.67
C VAL A 3 -20.91 4.54 1.95
N ARG A 4 -20.00 5.25 1.29
CA ARG A 4 -18.80 4.66 0.69
C ARG A 4 -17.85 4.25 1.82
N GLY A 5 -17.53 2.97 1.92
CA GLY A 5 -16.50 2.48 2.83
C GLY A 5 -15.10 2.90 2.35
N VAL A 6 -14.27 3.41 3.27
CA VAL A 6 -12.89 3.86 2.98
C VAL A 6 -11.82 2.96 3.62
N GLY A 7 -12.24 1.92 4.33
CA GLY A 7 -11.37 0.95 4.98
C GLY A 7 -12.16 -0.16 5.66
N GLY A 8 -11.45 -1.23 6.02
CA GLY A 8 -11.96 -2.32 6.84
C GLY A 8 -11.32 -2.30 8.22
N LEU A 9 -12.09 -2.70 9.24
CA LEU A 9 -11.58 -2.94 10.58
C LEU A 9 -11.84 -4.39 10.95
N MET A 10 -10.87 -5.02 11.59
CA MET A 10 -11.01 -6.34 12.17
C MET A 10 -10.54 -6.32 13.62
N THR A 11 -11.17 -7.14 14.45
CA THR A 11 -10.67 -7.37 15.80
C THR A 11 -9.32 -8.06 15.72
N MET A 12 -8.32 -7.51 16.41
CA MET A 12 -7.01 -8.13 16.51
C MET A 12 -7.14 -9.49 17.23
N PRO A 13 -6.53 -10.58 16.71
CA PRO A 13 -6.51 -11.85 17.43
C PRO A 13 -5.84 -11.70 18.79
N GLU A 14 -6.30 -12.47 19.79
CA GLU A 14 -5.84 -12.31 21.17
C GLU A 14 -4.32 -12.49 21.35
N GLU A 15 -3.72 -13.47 20.67
CA GLU A 15 -2.31 -13.81 20.87
C GLU A 15 -1.34 -12.69 20.40
N PRO A 16 -1.51 -12.07 19.21
CA PRO A 16 -0.83 -10.82 18.88
C PRO A 16 -1.08 -9.69 19.88
N ALA A 17 -2.33 -9.51 20.34
CA ALA A 17 -2.67 -8.45 21.29
C ALA A 17 -1.97 -8.64 22.65
N LYS A 18 -1.93 -9.86 23.17
CA LYS A 18 -1.21 -10.23 24.41
C LYS A 18 0.30 -10.01 24.29
N ARG A 19 0.85 -10.11 23.07
CA ARG A 19 2.26 -9.79 22.77
C ARG A 19 2.53 -8.29 22.57
N GLY A 20 1.53 -7.44 22.80
CA GLY A 20 1.67 -5.98 22.73
C GLY A 20 1.75 -5.44 21.31
N MET A 21 1.27 -6.19 20.30
CA MET A 21 1.23 -5.69 18.93
C MET A 21 0.25 -4.49 18.86
N PRO A 22 0.69 -3.30 18.40
CA PRO A 22 -0.19 -2.15 18.29
C PRO A 22 -1.18 -2.34 17.14
N SER A 23 -2.37 -1.72 17.27
CA SER A 23 -3.26 -1.56 16.13
C SER A 23 -2.59 -0.65 15.09
N THR A 24 -2.79 -0.96 13.81
CA THR A 24 -2.23 -0.19 12.71
C THR A 24 -3.18 -0.16 11.53
N TRP A 25 -3.05 0.87 10.69
CA TRP A 25 -3.66 0.92 9.37
C TRP A 25 -2.64 0.46 8.34
N LEU A 26 -3.04 -0.42 7.43
CA LEU A 26 -2.26 -0.77 6.24
C LEU A 26 -2.97 -0.24 5.00
N GLY A 27 -2.18 0.33 4.08
CA GLY A 27 -2.67 0.75 2.77
C GLY A 27 -2.82 -0.44 1.83
N TYR A 28 -3.84 -0.38 0.96
CA TYR A 28 -3.96 -1.29 -0.18
C TYR A 28 -3.39 -0.63 -1.42
N ILE A 29 -2.58 -1.37 -2.17
CA ILE A 29 -2.17 -1.04 -3.54
C ILE A 29 -2.90 -2.00 -4.48
N TYR A 30 -3.62 -1.44 -5.44
CA TYR A 30 -4.33 -2.21 -6.46
C TYR A 30 -3.34 -3.01 -7.32
N THR A 31 -3.69 -4.25 -7.64
CA THR A 31 -3.06 -5.02 -8.71
C THR A 31 -4.09 -5.85 -9.47
N LYS A 32 -3.82 -6.09 -10.75
CA LYS A 32 -4.61 -6.98 -11.59
C LYS A 32 -4.42 -8.47 -11.25
N ASP A 33 -3.29 -8.82 -10.64
CA ASP A 33 -2.90 -10.20 -10.31
C ASP A 33 -2.05 -10.20 -9.04
N VAL A 34 -2.64 -10.61 -7.92
CA VAL A 34 -1.97 -10.62 -6.62
C VAL A 34 -0.85 -11.64 -6.56
N ASP A 35 -1.00 -12.82 -7.18
CA ASP A 35 0.02 -13.87 -7.13
C ASP A 35 1.27 -13.41 -7.90
N ALA A 36 1.08 -12.89 -9.11
CA ALA A 36 2.17 -12.38 -9.93
C ALA A 36 2.87 -11.18 -9.27
N SER A 37 2.11 -10.20 -8.75
CA SER A 37 2.70 -9.05 -8.04
C SER A 37 3.44 -9.45 -6.77
N THR A 38 2.92 -10.43 -6.02
CA THR A 38 3.59 -10.92 -4.81
C THR A 38 4.91 -11.62 -5.16
N GLN A 39 4.93 -12.40 -6.23
CA GLN A 39 6.16 -13.05 -6.71
C GLN A 39 7.18 -12.02 -7.20
N ALA A 40 6.76 -11.06 -8.02
CA ALA A 40 7.64 -9.99 -8.51
C ALA A 40 8.25 -9.16 -7.37
N LEU A 41 7.45 -8.81 -6.37
CA LEU A 41 7.92 -8.09 -5.17
C LEU A 41 8.95 -8.91 -4.40
N LYS A 42 8.71 -10.21 -4.24
CA LYS A 42 9.64 -11.11 -3.56
C LYS A 42 10.96 -11.22 -4.32
N ASP A 43 10.92 -11.33 -5.64
CA ASP A 43 12.10 -11.39 -6.50
C ASP A 43 12.89 -10.07 -6.48
N ALA A 44 12.21 -8.94 -6.24
CA ALA A 44 12.80 -7.62 -6.04
C ALA A 44 13.32 -7.37 -4.61
N GLY A 45 13.34 -8.38 -3.73
CA GLY A 45 13.89 -8.30 -2.38
C GLY A 45 12.90 -7.86 -1.29
N GLY A 46 11.60 -7.75 -1.62
CA GLY A 46 10.55 -7.53 -0.64
C GLY A 46 10.22 -8.80 0.16
N ALA A 47 9.50 -8.63 1.26
CA ALA A 47 9.06 -9.72 2.14
C ALA A 47 7.58 -10.05 1.93
N VAL A 48 7.23 -11.33 2.07
CA VAL A 48 5.84 -11.80 2.08
C VAL A 48 5.49 -12.24 3.50
N HIS A 49 4.65 -11.45 4.18
CA HIS A 49 4.19 -11.74 5.53
C HIS A 49 2.94 -12.61 5.55
N ARG A 50 2.08 -12.47 4.53
CA ARG A 50 0.96 -13.36 4.26
C ARG A 50 0.91 -13.64 2.76
N ALA A 51 0.95 -14.93 2.42
CA ALA A 51 0.81 -15.38 1.04
C ALA A 51 -0.55 -14.98 0.44
N PRO A 52 -0.66 -14.91 -0.89
CA PRO A 52 -1.92 -14.64 -1.58
C PRO A 52 -3.08 -15.53 -1.12
N ASP A 53 -4.18 -14.91 -0.72
CA ASP A 53 -5.37 -15.57 -0.20
C ASP A 53 -6.64 -14.75 -0.53
N ASP A 54 -7.81 -15.36 -0.37
CA ASP A 54 -9.09 -14.73 -0.74
C ASP A 54 -9.80 -14.13 0.48
N ILE A 55 -10.38 -12.96 0.30
CA ILE A 55 -11.34 -12.35 1.22
C ILE A 55 -12.73 -12.45 0.57
N PRO A 56 -13.65 -13.28 1.12
CA PRO A 56 -15.00 -13.42 0.59
C PRO A 56 -15.70 -12.06 0.42
N GLY A 57 -16.20 -11.80 -0.79
CA GLY A 57 -16.91 -10.56 -1.13
C GLY A 57 -16.04 -9.31 -1.34
N VAL A 58 -14.70 -9.42 -1.21
CA VAL A 58 -13.79 -8.27 -1.40
C VAL A 58 -12.83 -8.51 -2.57
N GLY A 59 -12.13 -9.65 -2.58
CA GLY A 59 -11.12 -9.94 -3.59
C GLY A 59 -10.00 -10.81 -3.08
N ARG A 60 -8.91 -10.87 -3.84
CA ARG A 60 -7.68 -11.57 -3.47
C ARG A 60 -6.66 -10.58 -2.91
N PHE A 61 -5.88 -10.96 -1.93
CA PHE A 61 -4.93 -10.07 -1.26
C PHE A 61 -3.66 -10.78 -0.81
N ALA A 62 -2.62 -10.00 -0.53
CA ALA A 62 -1.41 -10.45 0.16
C ALA A 62 -0.95 -9.36 1.14
N VAL A 63 -0.24 -9.76 2.20
CA VAL A 63 0.44 -8.81 3.11
C VAL A 63 1.93 -8.91 2.84
N VAL A 64 2.53 -7.80 2.43
CA VAL A 64 3.89 -7.71 1.95
C VAL A 64 4.63 -6.54 2.60
N ALA A 65 5.95 -6.51 2.47
CA ALA A 65 6.76 -5.36 2.81
C ALA A 65 7.82 -5.09 1.75
N ASP A 66 8.19 -3.82 1.59
CA ASP A 66 9.32 -3.43 0.76
C ASP A 66 10.68 -3.92 1.36
N PRO A 67 11.81 -3.77 0.66
CA PRO A 67 13.12 -4.19 1.16
C PRO A 67 13.56 -3.48 2.46
N GLN A 68 12.92 -2.38 2.83
CA GLN A 68 13.19 -1.61 4.04
C GLN A 68 12.20 -1.92 5.19
N GLY A 69 11.24 -2.83 4.95
CA GLY A 69 10.29 -3.33 5.95
C GLY A 69 8.98 -2.55 6.02
N ALA A 70 8.72 -1.61 5.11
CA ALA A 70 7.44 -0.90 5.08
C ALA A 70 6.32 -1.83 4.61
N ALA A 71 5.40 -2.16 5.51
CA ALA A 71 4.32 -3.11 5.24
C ALA A 71 3.14 -2.45 4.51
N PHE A 72 2.59 -3.15 3.53
CA PHE A 72 1.37 -2.79 2.80
C PHE A 72 0.66 -4.04 2.27
N MET A 73 -0.48 -3.85 1.62
CA MET A 73 -1.29 -4.95 1.09
C MET A 73 -1.49 -4.83 -0.42
N PHE A 74 -1.34 -5.93 -1.14
CA PHE A 74 -1.89 -6.02 -2.49
C PHE A 74 -3.37 -6.33 -2.43
N LEU A 75 -4.15 -5.75 -3.34
CA LEU A 75 -5.56 -6.09 -3.52
C LEU A 75 -5.91 -6.19 -5.00
N GLN A 76 -6.43 -7.36 -5.38
CA GLN A 76 -7.15 -7.59 -6.62
C GLN A 76 -8.64 -7.67 -6.27
N PRO A 77 -9.40 -6.58 -6.38
CA PRO A 77 -10.81 -6.55 -6.01
C PRO A 77 -11.64 -7.43 -6.95
N ASN A 78 -12.68 -8.07 -6.41
CA ASN A 78 -13.68 -8.79 -7.19
C ASN A 78 -15.02 -8.03 -7.31
N GLN A 79 -15.07 -6.82 -6.75
CA GLN A 79 -16.20 -5.91 -6.85
C GLN A 79 -15.98 -4.90 -7.99
N PRO A 80 -17.06 -4.33 -8.56
CA PRO A 80 -16.94 -3.25 -9.52
C PRO A 80 -16.14 -2.08 -8.96
N GLU A 81 -15.36 -1.44 -9.82
CA GLU A 81 -14.61 -0.25 -9.44
C GLU A 81 -15.56 0.86 -8.99
N GLN A 82 -15.18 1.52 -7.90
CA GLN A 82 -15.93 2.67 -7.39
C GLN A 82 -15.46 3.93 -8.12
N ALA A 83 -16.40 4.76 -8.57
CA ALA A 83 -16.08 6.02 -9.22
C ALA A 83 -15.09 6.84 -8.36
N PRO A 84 -14.09 7.50 -8.96
CA PRO A 84 -13.17 8.35 -8.21
C PRO A 84 -13.94 9.48 -7.52
N VAL A 85 -13.47 9.88 -6.35
CA VAL A 85 -13.97 11.07 -5.62
C VAL A 85 -12.94 12.18 -5.70
N PRO A 86 -13.35 13.46 -5.61
CA PRO A 86 -12.42 14.56 -5.47
C PRO A 86 -11.49 14.35 -4.27
N ALA A 87 -10.20 14.67 -4.42
CA ALA A 87 -9.20 14.51 -3.36
C ALA A 87 -9.53 15.31 -2.09
N THR A 88 -10.35 16.36 -2.21
CA THR A 88 -10.80 17.22 -1.10
C THR A 88 -12.04 16.70 -0.38
N THR A 89 -12.56 15.52 -0.75
CA THR A 89 -13.79 14.97 -0.15
C THR A 89 -13.54 14.55 1.31
N PRO A 90 -14.23 15.13 2.31
CA PRO A 90 -14.07 14.74 3.70
C PRO A 90 -14.35 13.24 3.92
N GLY A 91 -13.59 12.63 4.84
CA GLY A 91 -13.73 11.21 5.20
C GLY A 91 -13.04 10.24 4.25
N HIS A 92 -12.30 10.71 3.24
CA HIS A 92 -11.49 9.89 2.35
C HIS A 92 -9.99 10.09 2.62
N VAL A 93 -9.17 9.17 2.12
CA VAL A 93 -7.71 9.29 2.22
C VAL A 93 -7.24 10.43 1.31
N GLY A 94 -6.63 11.44 1.92
CA GLY A 94 -6.07 12.58 1.18
C GLY A 94 -4.60 12.41 0.80
N TRP A 95 -3.83 11.61 1.56
CA TRP A 95 -2.40 11.43 1.34
C TRP A 95 -1.91 10.08 1.88
N HIS A 96 -0.98 9.46 1.16
CA HIS A 96 -0.18 8.33 1.62
C HIS A 96 1.28 8.75 1.68
N GLU A 97 1.93 8.56 2.83
CA GLU A 97 3.32 8.96 3.05
C GLU A 97 4.13 7.76 3.55
N LEU A 98 5.31 7.58 2.95
CA LEU A 98 6.27 6.56 3.33
C LEU A 98 7.47 7.22 4.01
N TYR A 99 7.72 6.84 5.27
CA TYR A 99 8.98 7.14 5.94
C TYR A 99 9.94 5.99 5.68
N THR A 100 11.11 6.32 5.14
CA THR A 100 12.09 5.32 4.71
C THR A 100 13.51 5.81 4.98
N SER A 101 14.41 4.88 5.25
CA SER A 101 15.82 5.19 5.52
C SER A 101 16.61 5.52 4.25
N ASP A 102 16.18 5.01 3.09
CA ASP A 102 16.76 5.28 1.78
C ASP A 102 15.64 5.56 0.77
N TRP A 103 15.38 6.84 0.55
CA TRP A 103 14.32 7.28 -0.36
C TRP A 103 14.62 6.91 -1.83
N LYS A 104 15.90 6.80 -2.22
CA LYS A 104 16.26 6.48 -3.61
C LYS A 104 15.96 5.02 -3.88
N ALA A 105 16.41 4.13 -3.01
CA ALA A 105 16.13 2.70 -3.11
C ALA A 105 14.63 2.41 -3.03
N ALA A 106 13.89 3.11 -2.15
CA ALA A 106 12.44 3.02 -2.12
C ALA A 106 11.82 3.50 -3.45
N PHE A 107 12.23 4.67 -3.95
CA PHE A 107 11.71 5.20 -5.20
C PHE A 107 11.91 4.23 -6.37
N ASP A 108 13.11 3.71 -6.55
CA ASP A 108 13.43 2.74 -7.60
C ASP A 108 12.60 1.45 -7.45
N PHE A 109 12.44 0.96 -6.22
CA PHE A 109 11.61 -0.20 -5.93
C PHE A 109 10.15 0.05 -6.33
N TYR A 110 9.48 1.08 -5.79
CA TYR A 110 8.07 1.36 -6.08
C TYR A 110 7.84 1.69 -7.57
N SER A 111 8.77 2.42 -8.22
CA SER A 111 8.74 2.65 -9.67
C SER A 111 8.82 1.36 -10.46
N SER A 112 9.68 0.41 -10.08
CA SER A 112 9.80 -0.88 -10.77
C SER A 112 8.55 -1.76 -10.62
N GLN A 113 7.91 -1.73 -9.46
CA GLN A 113 6.75 -2.60 -9.17
C GLN A 113 5.45 -2.04 -9.74
N PHE A 114 5.29 -0.71 -9.78
CA PHE A 114 4.01 -0.06 -10.07
C PHE A 114 4.04 0.86 -11.29
N GLY A 115 5.20 1.07 -11.89
CA GLY A 115 5.38 2.05 -12.98
C GLY A 115 5.22 3.50 -12.52
N TRP A 116 5.17 3.76 -11.21
CA TRP A 116 5.04 5.12 -10.68
C TRP A 116 6.24 5.98 -11.06
N THR A 117 5.99 7.25 -11.29
CA THR A 117 7.00 8.22 -11.77
C THR A 117 7.21 9.33 -10.76
N SER A 118 8.20 10.20 -11.00
CA SER A 118 8.49 11.33 -10.11
C SER A 118 7.49 12.46 -10.40
N ALA A 119 6.71 12.86 -9.40
CA ALA A 119 5.81 14.01 -9.49
C ALA A 119 6.41 15.30 -8.93
N GLY A 120 7.50 15.21 -8.17
CA GLY A 120 8.14 16.37 -7.56
C GLY A 120 9.21 15.98 -6.54
N GLU A 121 10.04 16.95 -6.21
CA GLU A 121 11.09 16.83 -5.21
C GLU A 121 11.24 18.17 -4.50
N SER A 122 11.30 18.12 -3.17
CA SER A 122 11.51 19.30 -2.32
C SER A 122 12.59 18.99 -1.29
N ASP A 123 13.56 19.89 -1.18
CA ASP A 123 14.55 19.85 -0.09
C ASP A 123 13.92 20.42 1.19
N MET A 124 13.79 19.57 2.21
CA MET A 124 13.20 19.91 3.51
C MET A 124 14.26 20.15 4.59
N GLY A 125 15.52 20.41 4.20
CA GLY A 125 16.63 20.69 5.10
C GLY A 125 17.04 19.44 5.89
N GLU A 126 17.05 19.53 7.23
CA GLU A 126 17.46 18.42 8.11
C GLU A 126 16.56 17.17 7.96
N MET A 127 15.32 17.34 7.51
CA MET A 127 14.39 16.24 7.23
C MET A 127 14.73 15.48 5.93
N GLY A 128 15.68 15.98 5.14
CA GLY A 128 16.10 15.37 3.88
C GLY A 128 15.20 15.71 2.71
N ILE A 129 15.27 14.88 1.67
CA ILE A 129 14.51 15.08 0.43
C ILE A 129 13.13 14.48 0.58
N TYR A 130 12.10 15.31 0.34
CA TYR A 130 10.74 14.88 0.16
C TYR A 130 10.47 14.59 -1.31
N LYS A 131 10.28 13.31 -1.65
CA LYS A 131 10.06 12.83 -3.01
C LYS A 131 8.61 12.37 -3.18
N THR A 132 7.92 12.86 -4.21
CA THR A 132 6.53 12.46 -4.49
C THR A 132 6.42 11.56 -5.71
N PHE A 133 5.55 10.56 -5.60
CA PHE A 133 5.16 9.71 -6.72
C PHE A 133 3.99 10.32 -7.49
N GLY A 134 4.00 10.14 -8.81
CA GLY A 134 2.86 10.32 -9.69
C GLY A 134 2.46 8.98 -10.31
N ALA A 135 1.19 8.87 -10.70
CA ALA A 135 0.77 7.76 -11.56
C ALA A 135 1.65 7.76 -12.82
N GLY A 136 2.19 6.59 -13.17
CA GLY A 136 2.89 6.42 -14.44
C GLY A 136 1.94 6.48 -15.63
N PRO A 137 2.48 6.43 -16.87
CA PRO A 137 1.65 6.14 -18.03
C PRO A 137 1.00 4.76 -17.85
N GLU A 138 -0.31 4.66 -18.10
CA GLU A 138 -1.02 3.37 -18.20
C GLU A 138 -0.55 2.54 -19.41
#